data_AF-A0A085LTU0-F1
#
_entry.id   AF-A0A085LTU0-F1
#
_cell.length_a   1.000
_cell.length_b   1.000
_cell.length_c   1.000
_cell.angle_alpha   90.00
_cell.angle_beta   90.00
_cell.angle_gamma   90.00
#
_symmetry.space_group_name_H-M   'P 1'
#
loop_
_entity.id
_entity.type
_entity.pdbx_description
1 polymer ?
#
loop_
_entity_poly.entity_id
_entity_poly.type
_entity_poly.pdbx_seq_one_letter_code
_entity_poly.pdbx_strand_id
1 'polypeptide(L)'
;MPMAKVFLFKRSHDGECVGLTMRKGKNEVEGVREGSLAWRAGFRVKTISSINPDMETTWYITEVNNRPVSVFSKNGECKQRLTAIGRELSIVVQPTDFVKLLKRQMKCMKRYRDFIVS
;
A
#
# COMPACT_ATOMS: atom_id res chain seq x y z
N MET A 1 -3.35 13.49 2.79
CA MET A 1 -4.41 12.48 2.94
C MET A 1 -4.57 12.16 4.43
N PRO A 2 -5.81 12.04 4.96
CA PRO A 2 -6.01 11.64 6.36
C PRO A 2 -5.45 10.23 6.60
N MET A 3 -4.92 9.99 7.81
CA MET A 3 -4.43 8.69 8.30
C MET A 3 -3.31 8.01 7.47
N ALA A 4 -2.78 8.72 6.47
CA ALA A 4 -1.74 8.23 5.60
C ALA A 4 -0.38 8.22 6.30
N LYS A 5 0.46 7.25 5.96
CA LYS A 5 1.90 7.33 6.22
C LYS A 5 2.67 7.24 4.91
N VAL A 6 3.75 8.01 4.83
CA VAL A 6 4.66 8.01 3.70
C VAL A 6 5.95 7.30 4.12
N PHE A 7 6.43 6.40 3.27
CA PHE A 7 7.73 5.78 3.44
C PHE A 7 8.60 6.04 2.21
N LEU A 8 9.86 6.33 2.46
CA LEU A 8 10.88 6.56 1.46
C LEU A 8 11.93 5.46 1.57
N PHE A 9 12.28 4.86 0.45
CA PHE A 9 13.30 3.82 0.36
C PHE A 9 14.37 4.24 -0.63
N LYS A 10 15.62 4.01 -0.25
CA LYS A 10 16.79 4.23 -1.09
C LYS A 10 17.43 2.89 -1.41
N ARG A 11 17.37 2.51 -2.68
CA ARG A 11 17.97 1.28 -3.22
C ARG A 11 19.44 1.51 -3.58
N SER A 12 20.20 0.42 -3.49
CA SER A 12 21.61 0.33 -3.88
C SER A 12 21.76 0.14 -5.39
N HIS A 13 20.81 -0.55 -6.02
CA HIS A 13 20.74 -0.77 -7.46
C HIS A 13 19.29 -0.75 -7.95
N ASP A 14 19.10 -0.62 -9.26
CA ASP A 14 17.76 -0.62 -9.85
C ASP A 14 17.06 -1.96 -9.62
N GLY A 15 15.76 -1.90 -9.33
CA GLY A 15 14.95 -3.08 -9.07
C GLY A 15 15.23 -3.79 -7.74
N GLU A 16 16.10 -3.27 -6.85
CA GLU A 16 16.30 -3.86 -5.52
C GLU A 16 14.96 -4.03 -4.80
N CYS A 17 14.73 -5.25 -4.31
CA CYS A 17 13.52 -5.59 -3.60
C CYS A 17 13.45 -4.86 -2.26
N VAL A 18 12.36 -4.11 -2.06
CA VAL A 18 12.11 -3.34 -0.83
C VAL A 18 11.88 -4.24 0.39
N GLY A 19 11.45 -5.49 0.16
CA GLY A 19 11.17 -6.47 1.21
C GLY A 19 9.75 -6.47 1.77
N LEU A 20 8.79 -5.86 1.06
CA LEU A 20 7.37 -5.95 1.40
C LEU A 20 6.73 -7.15 0.70
N THR A 21 5.90 -7.93 1.40
CA THR A 21 5.07 -9.00 0.82
C THR A 21 3.61 -8.57 0.76
N MET A 22 2.96 -8.88 -0.35
CA MET A 22 1.59 -8.45 -0.66
C MET A 22 0.61 -9.60 -0.53
N ARG A 23 -0.56 -9.33 0.04
CA ARG A 23 -1.61 -10.31 0.27
C ARG A 23 -2.34 -10.68 -1.03
N LYS A 24 -2.12 -11.90 -1.54
CA LYS A 24 -2.87 -12.53 -2.65
C LYS A 24 -3.21 -11.56 -3.81
N GLY A 25 -2.20 -10.88 -4.36
CA GLY A 25 -2.34 -10.00 -5.53
C GLY A 25 -3.04 -8.65 -5.28
N LYS A 26 -3.37 -8.32 -4.03
CA LYS A 26 -3.88 -7.01 -3.61
C LYS A 26 -2.74 -6.11 -3.14
N ASN A 27 -3.01 -4.82 -2.99
CA ASN A 27 -2.05 -3.86 -2.44
C ASN A 27 -2.01 -3.88 -0.89
N GLU A 28 -2.58 -4.90 -0.25
CA GLU A 28 -2.55 -5.08 1.21
C GLU A 28 -1.21 -5.72 1.59
N VAL A 29 -0.47 -5.11 2.50
CA VAL A 29 0.82 -5.63 2.97
C VAL A 29 0.56 -6.72 4.00
N GLU A 30 1.10 -7.92 3.78
CA GLU A 30 1.00 -9.03 4.74
C GLU A 30 2.26 -9.22 5.58
N GLY A 31 3.40 -8.73 5.09
CA GLY A 31 4.69 -9.00 5.69
C GLY A 31 5.74 -7.96 5.30
N VAL A 32 6.76 -7.85 6.15
CA VAL A 32 7.99 -7.12 5.89
C VAL A 32 9.15 -8.04 6.25
N ARG A 33 10.11 -8.21 5.34
CA ARG A 33 11.30 -9.03 5.59
C ARG A 33 12.25 -8.27 6.53
N GLU A 34 12.67 -8.90 7.60
CA GLU A 34 13.66 -8.32 8.53
C GLU A 34 14.95 -7.94 7.79
N GLY A 35 15.56 -6.82 8.21
CA GLY A 35 16.76 -6.29 7.60
C GLY A 35 16.59 -5.70 6.19
N SER A 36 15.41 -5.79 5.57
CA SER A 36 15.12 -5.21 4.25
C SER A 36 15.10 -3.67 4.25
N LEU A 37 15.03 -3.06 3.06
CA LEU A 37 14.89 -1.60 2.94
C LEU A 37 13.68 -1.07 3.70
N ALA A 38 12.52 -1.72 3.57
CA ALA A 38 11.33 -1.33 4.33
C ALA A 38 11.54 -1.47 5.84
N TRP A 39 12.14 -2.59 6.29
CA TRP A 39 12.40 -2.81 7.71
C TRP A 39 13.30 -1.73 8.31
N ARG A 40 14.40 -1.42 7.61
CA ARG A 40 15.39 -0.40 8.01
C ARG A 40 14.81 1.02 7.96
N ALA A 41 13.85 1.27 7.09
CA ALA A 41 13.08 2.52 7.04
C ALA A 41 12.00 2.61 8.14
N GLY A 42 11.96 1.66 9.09
CA GLY A 42 11.00 1.67 10.20
C GLY A 42 9.61 1.15 9.83
N PHE A 43 9.42 0.58 8.64
CA PHE A 43 8.13 0.00 8.26
C PHE A 43 7.82 -1.21 9.15
N ARG A 44 6.60 -1.24 9.68
CA ARG A 44 6.04 -2.38 10.40
C ARG A 44 4.68 -2.72 9.80
N VAL A 45 4.40 -4.01 9.69
CA VAL A 45 3.17 -4.52 9.03
C VAL A 45 1.92 -4.10 9.78
N LYS A 46 2.00 -4.08 11.11
CA LYS A 46 0.91 -3.73 12.00
C LYS A 46 0.87 -2.22 12.25
N THR A 47 -0.36 -1.73 12.39
CA THR A 47 -0.66 -0.37 12.81
C THR A 47 -1.96 -0.36 13.58
N ILE A 48 -2.19 0.68 14.36
CA ILE A 48 -3.48 0.94 15.01
C ILE A 48 -4.54 1.13 13.93
N SER A 49 -5.70 0.52 14.13
CA SER A 49 -6.87 0.67 13.28
C SER A 49 -7.41 2.10 13.31
N SER A 50 -7.82 2.60 12.14
CA SER A 50 -8.44 3.91 12.02
C SER A 50 -9.92 3.93 12.38
N ILE A 51 -10.53 2.75 12.51
CA ILE A 51 -11.96 2.57 12.79
C ILE A 51 -12.18 2.16 14.25
N ASN A 52 -11.29 1.34 14.81
CA ASN A 52 -11.31 0.89 16.19
C ASN A 52 -9.91 1.02 16.82
N PRO A 53 -9.63 2.11 17.59
CA PRO A 53 -8.30 2.39 18.13
C PRO A 53 -7.71 1.29 19.03
N ASP A 54 -8.55 0.42 19.61
CA ASP A 54 -8.11 -0.69 20.47
C ASP A 54 -7.67 -1.93 19.68
N MET A 55 -7.76 -1.89 18.35
CA MET A 55 -7.41 -3.00 17.47
C MET A 55 -6.23 -2.65 16.56
N GLU A 56 -5.49 -3.68 16.17
CA GLU A 56 -4.50 -3.58 15.11
C GLU A 56 -5.08 -3.97 13.74
N THR A 57 -4.52 -3.35 12.71
CA THR A 57 -4.77 -3.63 11.30
C THR A 57 -3.44 -3.68 10.54
N THR A 58 -3.50 -3.93 9.23
CA THR A 58 -2.35 -3.87 8.34
C THR A 58 -2.37 -2.60 7.49
N TRP A 59 -1.34 -2.43 6.67
CA TRP A 59 -1.26 -1.35 5.69
C TRP A 59 -1.78 -1.77 4.32
N TYR A 60 -2.34 -0.81 3.60
CA TYR A 60 -2.76 -0.91 2.21
C TYR A 60 -2.05 0.18 1.40
N ILE A 61 -1.32 -0.20 0.35
CA ILE A 61 -0.61 0.74 -0.51
C ILE A 61 -1.62 1.41 -1.45
N THR A 62 -1.61 2.73 -1.44
CA THR A 62 -2.51 3.58 -2.23
C THR A 62 -1.76 4.43 -3.25
N GLU A 63 -0.45 4.55 -3.12
CA GLU A 63 0.40 5.28 -4.04
C GLU A 63 1.81 4.69 -4.08
N VAL A 64 2.44 4.71 -5.25
CA VAL A 64 3.85 4.39 -5.46
C VAL A 64 4.46 5.45 -6.38
N ASN A 65 5.55 6.10 -5.96
CA ASN A 65 6.24 7.15 -6.73
C ASN A 65 5.31 8.26 -7.24
N ASN A 66 4.51 8.85 -6.35
CA ASN A 66 3.56 9.92 -6.68
C ASN A 66 2.46 9.50 -7.68
N ARG A 67 2.29 8.20 -7.92
CA ARG A 67 1.25 7.65 -8.79
C ARG A 67 0.27 6.80 -7.98
N PRO A 68 -1.01 7.19 -7.90
CA PRO A 68 -2.03 6.40 -7.22
C PRO A 68 -2.14 4.99 -7.81
N VAL A 69 -2.30 3.98 -6.95
CA VAL A 69 -2.61 2.61 -7.35
C VAL A 69 -4.05 2.28 -7.02
N SER A 70 -4.74 1.63 -7.95
CA SER A 70 -6.16 1.33 -7.76
C SER A 70 -6.35 0.38 -6.58
N VAL A 71 -7.20 0.79 -5.62
CA VAL A 71 -7.59 -0.05 -4.47
C VAL A 71 -8.50 -1.21 -4.88
N PHE A 72 -8.98 -1.24 -6.13
CA PHE A 72 -9.76 -2.35 -6.70
C PHE A 72 -8.92 -3.27 -7.59
N SER A 73 -7.67 -2.91 -7.89
CA SER A 73 -6.77 -3.70 -8.73
C SER A 73 -6.51 -5.08 -8.13
N LYS A 74 -6.49 -6.09 -9.00
CA LYS A 74 -6.14 -7.48 -8.68
C LYS A 74 -4.95 -7.98 -9.48
N ASN A 75 -4.40 -7.16 -10.37
CA ASN A 75 -3.47 -7.59 -11.42
C ASN A 75 -2.00 -7.35 -11.05
N GLY A 76 -1.68 -7.15 -9.77
CA GLY A 76 -0.30 -6.96 -9.31
C GLY A 76 0.33 -5.64 -9.76
N GLU A 77 -0.44 -4.66 -10.20
CA GLU A 77 0.02 -3.32 -10.60
C GLU A 77 0.93 -2.69 -9.53
N CYS A 78 0.51 -2.73 -8.26
CA CYS A 78 1.32 -2.23 -7.15
C CYS A 78 2.66 -2.97 -7.06
N LYS A 79 2.69 -4.29 -7.24
CA LYS A 79 3.92 -5.08 -7.22
C LYS A 79 4.85 -4.66 -8.37
N GLN A 80 4.31 -4.46 -9.57
CA GLN A 80 5.09 -4.00 -10.72
C GLN A 80 5.70 -2.61 -10.48
N ARG A 81 4.94 -1.67 -9.91
CA ARG A 81 5.44 -0.34 -9.56
C ARG A 81 6.49 -0.39 -8.45
N LEU A 82 6.32 -1.26 -7.46
CA LEU A 82 7.32 -1.52 -6.41
C LEU A 82 8.61 -2.14 -6.95
N THR A 83 8.64 -2.67 -8.16
CA THR A 83 9.83 -3.21 -8.83
C THR A 83 10.32 -2.32 -9.97
N ALA A 84 9.70 -1.16 -10.19
CA ALA A 84 10.09 -0.24 -11.25
C ALA A 84 11.54 0.24 -11.09
N ILE A 85 12.18 0.57 -12.21
CA ILE A 85 13.55 1.11 -12.27
C ILE A 85 13.63 2.43 -11.49
N GLY A 86 14.76 2.69 -10.85
CA GLY A 86 15.00 3.88 -10.03
C GLY A 86 15.52 3.51 -8.65
N ARG A 87 16.42 4.35 -8.14
CA ARG A 87 17.03 4.16 -6.82
C ARG A 87 16.17 4.71 -5.67
N GLU A 88 15.29 5.64 -5.95
CA GLU A 88 14.38 6.21 -4.95
C GLU A 88 12.96 5.67 -5.16
N LEU A 89 12.34 5.25 -4.06
CA LEU A 89 10.97 4.75 -4.07
C LEU A 89 10.20 5.41 -2.93
N SER A 90 9.08 6.05 -3.25
CA SER A 90 8.10 6.52 -2.28
C SER A 90 6.85 5.65 -2.32
N ILE A 91 6.29 5.37 -1.15
CA ILE A 91 4.96 4.76 -1.04
C ILE A 91 4.09 5.54 -0.07
N VAL A 92 2.79 5.59 -0.37
CA VAL A 92 1.77 6.07 0.57
C VAL A 92 0.90 4.89 0.98
N VAL A 93 0.82 4.67 2.28
CA VAL A 93 0.02 3.61 2.89
C VAL A 93 -1.12 4.17 3.73
N GLN A 94 -2.20 3.40 3.78
CA GLN A 94 -3.42 3.66 4.54
C GLN A 94 -3.76 2.42 5.38
N PRO A 95 -4.39 2.58 6.56
CA PRO A 95 -4.88 1.43 7.32
C PRO A 95 -5.89 0.60 6.50
N THR A 96 -5.71 -0.72 6.50
CA THR A 96 -6.44 -1.65 5.60
C THR A 96 -7.94 -1.65 5.86
N ASP A 97 -8.34 -1.53 7.11
CA ASP A 97 -9.72 -1.42 7.57
C ASP A 97 -10.38 -0.13 7.04
N PHE A 98 -9.68 1.01 7.08
CA PHE A 98 -10.14 2.25 6.46
C PHE A 98 -10.35 2.07 4.95
N VAL A 99 -9.40 1.46 4.24
CA VAL A 99 -9.56 1.18 2.79
C VAL A 99 -10.72 0.22 2.53
N LYS A 100 -10.93 -0.79 3.37
CA LYS A 100 -12.08 -1.71 3.27
C LYS A 100 -13.41 -0.96 3.45
N LEU A 101 -13.50 -0.08 4.45
CA LEU A 101 -14.67 0.76 4.68
C LEU A 101 -14.92 1.67 3.48
N LEU A 102 -13.90 2.36 2.99
CA LEU A 102 -13.98 3.22 1.81
C LEU A 102 -14.50 2.44 0.60
N LYS A 103 -13.91 1.27 0.30
CA LYS A 103 -14.37 0.41 -0.81
C LYS A 103 -15.81 -0.04 -0.66
N ARG A 104 -16.26 -0.31 0.56
CA ARG A 104 -17.67 -0.67 0.84
C ARG A 104 -18.58 0.50 0.53
N GLN A 105 -18.26 1.70 1.02
CA GLN A 105 -19.05 2.90 0.75
C GLN A 105 -19.07 3.24 -0.75
N MET A 106 -17.93 3.11 -1.44
CA MET A 106 -17.88 3.31 -2.89
C MET A 106 -18.82 2.38 -3.64
N LYS A 107 -18.86 1.09 -3.28
CA LYS A 107 -19.76 0.12 -3.93
C LYS A 107 -21.24 0.42 -3.72
N CYS A 108 -21.60 1.14 -2.67
CA CYS A 108 -22.99 1.56 -2.41
C CYS A 108 -23.40 2.75 -3.28
N MET A 109 -22.46 3.47 -3.88
CA MET A 109 -22.76 4.56 -4.81
C MET A 109 -23.19 4.00 -6.17
N LYS A 110 -24.27 4.54 -6.74
CA LYS A 110 -24.67 4.25 -8.13
C LYS A 110 -23.50 4.64 -9.06
N ARG A 111 -23.22 3.81 -10.07
CA ARG A 111 -22.16 4.03 -11.07
C ARG A 111 -20.73 4.09 -10.52
N TYR A 112 -20.43 3.49 -9.36
CA TYR A 112 -19.08 3.54 -8.78
C TYR A 112 -17.95 3.04 -9.71
N ARG A 113 -18.26 2.15 -10.66
CA ARG A 113 -17.29 1.64 -11.64
C ARG A 113 -16.74 2.75 -12.55
N ASP A 114 -17.52 3.79 -12.80
CA ASP A 114 -17.11 4.95 -13.61
C ASP A 114 -15.99 5.76 -12.93
N PHE A 115 -15.82 5.59 -11.61
CA PHE A 115 -14.76 6.24 -10.83
C PHE A 115 -13.52 5.35 -10.66
N ILE A 116 -13.52 4.14 -11.23
CA ILE A 116 -12.35 3.26 -11.25
C ILE A 116 -11.67 3.48 -12.60
N VAL A 117 -10.65 4.34 -12.62
CA VAL A 117 -9.80 4.51 -13.80
C VAL A 117 -9.05 3.19 -14.03
N SER A 118 -9.20 2.65 -15.24
CA SER A 118 -8.64 1.37 -15.69
C SER A 118 -7.20 1.54 -16.15
#